data_AF-A0A090SPJ0-F1
#
_entry.id   AF-A0A090SPJ0-F1
#
_cell.length_a   1.000
_cell.length_b   1.000
_cell.length_c   1.000
_cell.angle_alpha   90.00
_cell.angle_beta   90.00
_cell.angle_gamma   90.00
#
_symmetry.space_group_name_H-M   'P 1'
#
loop_
_entity.id
_entity.type
_entity.pdbx_description
1 polymer ?
#
loop_
_entity_poly.entity_id
_entity_poly.type
_entity_poly.pdbx_seq_one_letter_code
_entity_poly.pdbx_strand_id
1 'polypeptide(L)'
;MITNRFEHPLNEKTRIYLRVESLLRQLQHSSSFSDSNQHQIFFKSIFDLLEIFEQIQLKSELAKDLEKQRQTYRAWLNVDDVDQEMLGSILRDLDGVHRELMAAERFGQSFKEDRFLSTIRQRFGLPGGSCCFDLPTLHYWLHLPLDKRMHDAEKWLSSLKH
;
A
#
# COMPACT_ATOMS: atom_id res chain seq x y z
N MET A 1 21.13 24.40 12.14
CA MET A 1 20.88 24.29 10.68
C MET A 1 19.75 23.30 10.48
N ILE A 2 18.78 23.60 9.62
CA ILE A 2 17.72 22.67 9.22
C ILE A 2 18.24 21.93 7.97
N THR A 3 18.29 20.60 8.02
CA THR A 3 18.65 19.78 6.87
C THR A 3 17.38 19.26 6.21
N ASN A 4 17.19 19.60 4.93
CA ASN A 4 16.08 19.08 4.12
C ASN A 4 16.57 17.88 3.29
N ARG A 5 15.77 16.80 3.23
CA ARG A 5 16.06 15.59 2.45
C ARG A 5 15.09 15.47 1.28
N PHE A 6 15.62 15.13 0.11
CA PHE A 6 14.87 14.94 -1.12
C PHE A 6 15.24 13.61 -1.76
N GLU A 7 14.24 12.89 -2.27
CA GLU A 7 14.42 11.63 -2.99
C GLU A 7 13.93 11.81 -4.44
N HIS A 8 14.66 11.25 -5.40
CA HIS A 8 14.30 11.29 -6.82
C HIS A 8 14.43 9.89 -7.45
N PRO A 9 13.35 9.32 -8.02
CA PRO A 9 13.43 8.02 -8.66
C PRO A 9 14.20 8.10 -9.98
N LEU A 10 15.25 7.29 -10.11
CA LEU A 10 16.10 7.24 -11.32
C LEU A 10 15.54 6.35 -12.44
N ASN A 11 14.46 5.63 -12.18
CA ASN A 11 13.77 4.79 -13.16
C ASN A 11 12.27 4.67 -12.79
N GLU A 12 11.46 4.22 -13.74
CA GLU A 12 10.00 4.16 -13.54
C GLU A 12 9.59 3.16 -12.47
N LYS A 13 10.31 2.04 -12.33
CA LYS A 13 10.06 1.05 -11.28
C LYS A 13 10.19 1.66 -9.88
N THR A 14 11.29 2.38 -9.61
CA THR A 14 11.49 3.09 -8.35
C THR A 14 10.44 4.20 -8.16
N ARG A 15 10.01 4.88 -9.24
CA ARG A 15 8.93 5.87 -9.17
C ARG A 15 7.63 5.24 -8.69
N ILE A 16 7.27 4.07 -9.22
CA ILE A 16 6.08 3.31 -8.82
C ILE A 16 6.20 2.89 -7.35
N TYR A 17 7.36 2.40 -6.90
CA TYR A 17 7.57 2.01 -5.50
C TYR A 17 7.36 3.18 -4.54
N LEU A 18 7.94 4.35 -4.83
CA LEU A 18 7.77 5.55 -4.00
C LEU A 18 6.31 6.03 -3.98
N ARG A 19 5.59 5.93 -5.12
CA ARG A 19 4.16 6.24 -5.18
C ARG A 19 3.34 5.29 -4.30
N VAL A 20 3.56 3.97 -4.44
CA VAL A 20 2.85 2.95 -3.64
C VAL A 20 3.15 3.14 -2.16
N GLU A 21 4.40 3.36 -1.78
CA GLU A 21 4.80 3.60 -0.40
C GLU A 21 4.11 4.85 0.19
N SER A 22 4.07 5.96 -0.57
CA SER A 22 3.36 7.18 -0.18
C SER A 22 1.87 6.94 0.02
N LEU A 23 1.22 6.24 -0.91
CA LEU A 23 -0.21 5.93 -0.84
C LEU A 23 -0.54 4.99 0.33
N LEU A 24 0.31 3.99 0.61
CA LEU A 24 0.16 3.11 1.78
C LEU A 24 0.26 3.90 3.09
N ARG A 25 1.21 4.84 3.20
CA ARG A 25 1.32 5.72 4.37
C ARG A 25 0.09 6.62 4.54
N GLN A 26 -0.39 7.22 3.45
CA GLN A 26 -1.61 8.04 3.47
C GLN A 26 -2.83 7.23 3.92
N LEU A 27 -2.96 6.00 3.42
CA LEU A 27 -4.05 5.09 3.76
C LEU A 27 -4.02 4.73 5.25
N GLN A 28 -2.85 4.38 5.80
CA GLN A 28 -2.69 4.12 7.22
C GLN A 28 -3.01 5.35 8.07
N HIS A 29 -2.49 6.51 7.71
CA HIS A 29 -2.70 7.75 8.46
C HIS A 29 -4.16 8.20 8.49
N SER A 30 -4.90 7.99 7.39
CA SER A 30 -6.30 8.41 7.26
C SER A 30 -7.32 7.38 7.76
N SER A 31 -6.88 6.18 8.14
CA SER A 31 -7.76 5.07 8.57
C SER A 31 -8.49 5.30 9.90
N SER A 32 -8.04 6.27 10.71
CA SER A 32 -8.68 6.60 11.99
C SER A 32 -9.93 7.49 11.84
N PHE A 33 -10.12 8.12 10.68
CA PHE A 33 -11.21 9.09 10.42
C PHE A 33 -11.38 10.14 11.54
N SER A 34 -10.29 10.55 12.16
CA SER A 34 -10.23 11.57 13.22
C SER A 34 -10.58 12.98 12.74
N ASP A 35 -10.47 13.23 11.43
CA ASP A 35 -10.89 14.49 10.81
C ASP A 35 -11.95 14.25 9.73
N SER A 36 -12.84 15.23 9.53
CA SER A 36 -13.92 15.15 8.56
C SER A 36 -13.46 14.90 7.12
N ASN A 37 -12.23 15.28 6.75
CA ASN A 37 -11.71 15.13 5.39
C ASN A 37 -10.85 13.88 5.19
N GLN A 38 -10.50 13.15 6.24
CA GLN A 38 -9.63 11.98 6.12
C GLN A 38 -10.23 10.87 5.24
N HIS A 39 -11.55 10.76 5.18
CA HIS A 39 -12.20 9.80 4.28
C HIS A 39 -11.84 10.05 2.80
N GLN A 40 -11.69 11.30 2.37
CA GLN A 40 -11.30 11.64 1.01
C GLN A 40 -9.89 11.11 0.72
N ILE A 41 -8.95 11.34 1.64
CA ILE A 41 -7.58 10.85 1.55
C ILE A 41 -7.60 9.32 1.50
N PHE A 42 -8.30 8.69 2.43
CA PHE A 42 -8.37 7.23 2.56
C PHE A 42 -8.86 6.57 1.26
N PHE A 43 -10.04 6.94 0.77
CA PHE A 43 -10.61 6.33 -0.43
C PHE A 43 -9.82 6.70 -1.69
N LYS A 44 -9.32 7.94 -1.82
CA LYS A 44 -8.48 8.32 -2.95
C LYS A 44 -7.19 7.48 -2.99
N SER A 45 -6.56 7.25 -1.83
CA SER A 45 -5.36 6.40 -1.76
C SER A 45 -5.65 4.95 -2.16
N ILE A 46 -6.80 4.37 -1.78
CA ILE A 46 -7.22 3.03 -2.26
C ILE A 46 -7.35 3.02 -3.78
N PHE A 47 -8.06 3.99 -4.35
CA PHE A 47 -8.33 3.99 -5.79
C PHE A 47 -7.09 4.26 -6.63
N ASP A 48 -6.17 5.09 -6.15
CA ASP A 48 -4.89 5.34 -6.81
C ASP A 48 -3.98 4.10 -6.75
N LEU A 49 -3.99 3.36 -5.63
CA LEU A 49 -3.31 2.06 -5.56
C LEU A 49 -3.89 1.07 -6.57
N LEU A 50 -5.22 1.00 -6.69
CA LEU A 50 -5.88 0.13 -7.65
C LEU A 50 -5.52 0.47 -9.10
N GLU A 51 -5.44 1.75 -9.45
CA GLU A 51 -5.00 2.19 -10.78
C GLU A 51 -3.55 1.75 -11.07
N ILE A 52 -2.64 1.88 -10.09
CA ILE A 52 -1.25 1.41 -10.23
C ILE A 52 -1.20 -0.12 -10.41
N PHE A 53 -1.93 -0.88 -9.61
CA PHE A 53 -1.96 -2.35 -9.68
C PHE A 53 -2.57 -2.88 -10.98
N GLU A 54 -3.42 -2.10 -11.65
CA GLU A 54 -3.98 -2.43 -12.96
C GLU A 54 -3.00 -2.23 -14.10
N GLN A 55 -2.11 -1.24 -14.00
CA GLN A 55 -1.18 -0.87 -15.06
C GLN A 55 0.12 -1.70 -15.04
N ILE A 56 0.58 -2.14 -13.87
CA ILE A 56 1.89 -2.79 -13.70
C ILE A 56 1.77 -4.11 -12.94
N GLN A 57 2.55 -5.12 -13.35
CA GLN A 57 2.70 -6.39 -12.64
C GLN A 57 3.62 -6.26 -11.40
N LEU A 58 3.22 -5.41 -10.45
CA LEU A 58 4.03 -4.98 -9.31
C LEU A 58 4.57 -6.14 -8.48
N LYS A 59 3.73 -7.16 -8.21
CA LYS A 59 4.11 -8.36 -7.45
C LYS A 59 5.35 -9.05 -8.03
N SER A 60 5.38 -9.24 -9.35
CA SER A 60 6.51 -9.92 -10.02
C SER A 60 7.80 -9.10 -10.01
N GLU A 61 7.70 -7.77 -10.15
CA GLU A 61 8.87 -6.88 -10.12
C GLU A 61 9.45 -6.78 -8.71
N LEU A 62 8.58 -6.70 -7.70
CA LEU A 62 9.00 -6.68 -6.30
C LEU A 62 9.67 -7.99 -5.89
N ALA A 63 9.14 -9.14 -6.33
CA ALA A 63 9.74 -10.45 -6.07
C ALA A 63 11.17 -10.56 -6.65
N LYS A 64 11.36 -10.10 -7.89
CA LYS A 64 12.69 -10.06 -8.53
C LYS A 64 13.67 -9.17 -7.75
N ASP A 65 13.22 -8.01 -7.29
CA ASP A 65 14.06 -7.09 -6.53
C ASP A 65 14.44 -7.63 -5.14
N LEU A 66 13.50 -8.29 -4.45
CA LEU A 66 13.79 -8.97 -3.18
C LEU A 66 14.81 -10.09 -3.37
N GLU A 67 14.71 -10.88 -4.43
CA GLU A 67 15.69 -11.93 -4.73
C GLU A 67 17.07 -11.33 -5.04
N LYS A 68 17.12 -10.23 -5.80
CA LYS A 68 18.38 -9.52 -6.07
C LYS A 68 19.01 -8.97 -4.80
N GLN A 69 18.22 -8.40 -3.88
CA GLN A 69 18.70 -7.95 -2.58
C GLN A 69 19.23 -9.12 -1.75
N ARG A 70 18.51 -10.24 -1.72
CA ARG A 70 18.93 -11.45 -1.02
C ARG A 70 20.28 -11.97 -1.53
N GLN A 71 20.48 -12.03 -2.85
CA GLN A 71 21.76 -12.42 -3.44
C GLN A 71 22.89 -11.45 -3.08
N THR A 72 22.57 -10.15 -3.05
CA THR A 72 23.52 -9.11 -2.61
C THR A 72 23.97 -9.33 -1.17
N TYR A 73 23.03 -9.63 -0.25
CA TYR A 73 23.35 -9.88 1.15
C TYR A 73 24.10 -11.20 1.37
N ARG A 74 23.81 -12.25 0.59
CA ARG A 74 24.54 -13.52 0.67
C ARG A 74 26.03 -13.38 0.37
N ALA A 75 26.44 -12.40 -0.43
CA ALA A 75 27.85 -12.14 -0.70
C ALA A 75 28.64 -11.71 0.56
N TRP A 76 27.95 -11.31 1.63
CA TRP A 76 28.55 -10.92 2.92
C TRP A 76 28.66 -12.06 3.93
N LEU A 77 28.25 -13.28 3.57
CA LEU A 77 28.41 -14.44 4.42
C LEU A 77 29.89 -14.79 4.60
N ASN A 78 30.28 -15.06 5.84
CA ASN A 78 31.66 -15.39 6.23
C ASN A 78 32.69 -14.29 5.88
N VAL A 79 32.25 -13.06 5.71
CA VAL A 79 33.15 -11.90 5.61
C VAL A 79 33.52 -11.47 7.02
N ASP A 80 34.82 -11.31 7.26
CA ASP A 80 35.35 -10.82 8.54
C ASP A 80 34.75 -9.45 8.90
N ASP A 81 34.60 -9.19 10.20
CA ASP A 81 34.01 -7.96 10.77
C ASP A 81 32.53 -7.68 10.42
N VAL A 82 31.83 -8.61 9.76
CA VAL A 82 30.38 -8.53 9.54
C VAL A 82 29.63 -9.27 10.65
N ASP A 83 28.58 -8.62 11.18
CA ASP A 83 27.63 -9.26 12.10
C ASP A 83 26.81 -10.35 11.37
N GLN A 84 27.26 -11.59 11.53
CA GLN A 84 26.65 -12.76 10.88
C GLN A 84 25.27 -13.11 11.49
N GLU A 85 25.00 -12.75 12.74
CA GLU A 85 23.70 -13.01 13.37
C GLU A 85 22.63 -12.08 12.78
N MET A 86 22.94 -10.79 12.69
CA MET A 86 22.08 -9.79 12.06
C MET A 86 21.86 -10.10 10.58
N LEU A 87 22.93 -10.44 9.84
CA LEU A 87 22.83 -10.83 8.44
C LEU A 87 21.92 -12.06 8.27
N GLY A 88 22.09 -13.07 9.13
CA GLY A 88 21.24 -14.26 9.14
C GLY A 88 19.78 -13.93 9.40
N SER A 89 19.47 -12.95 10.27
CA SER A 89 18.10 -12.49 10.50
C SER A 89 17.50 -11.82 9.26
N ILE A 90 18.23 -10.88 8.66
CA ILE A 90 17.78 -10.16 7.45
C ILE A 90 17.49 -11.14 6.31
N LEU A 91 18.35 -12.13 6.11
CA LEU A 91 18.14 -13.15 5.07
C LEU A 91 16.88 -13.99 5.33
N ARG A 92 16.61 -14.37 6.59
CA ARG A 92 15.37 -15.09 6.96
C ARG A 92 14.13 -14.22 6.76
N ASP A 93 14.21 -12.94 7.12
CA ASP A 93 13.09 -12.00 6.94
C ASP A 93 12.79 -11.80 5.45
N LEU A 94 13.82 -11.63 4.61
CA LEU A 94 13.67 -11.55 3.16
C LEU A 94 13.05 -12.82 2.57
N ASP A 95 13.49 -14.01 3.01
CA ASP A 95 12.91 -15.28 2.57
C ASP A 95 11.45 -15.45 3.07
N GLY A 96 11.11 -14.90 4.24
CA GLY A 96 9.73 -14.84 4.75
C GLY A 96 8.84 -13.96 3.88
N VAL A 97 9.21 -12.69 3.73
CA VAL A 97 8.46 -11.70 2.96
C VAL A 97 8.35 -12.10 1.50
N HIS A 98 9.41 -12.66 0.89
CA HIS A 98 9.33 -13.15 -0.49
C HIS A 98 8.33 -14.30 -0.64
N ARG A 99 8.27 -15.24 0.32
CA ARG A 99 7.28 -16.34 0.29
C ARG A 99 5.86 -15.83 0.44
N GLU A 100 5.61 -14.91 1.37
CA GLU A 100 4.31 -14.26 1.56
C GLU A 100 3.89 -13.53 0.29
N LEU A 101 4.76 -12.69 -0.27
CA LEU A 101 4.53 -11.98 -1.52
C LEU A 101 4.15 -12.94 -2.66
N MET A 102 4.81 -14.08 -2.78
CA MET A 102 4.52 -15.07 -3.82
C MET A 102 3.19 -15.81 -3.57
N ALA A 103 2.82 -16.04 -2.31
CA ALA A 103 1.54 -16.64 -1.93
C ALA A 103 0.34 -15.67 -2.01
N ALA A 104 0.59 -14.37 -1.92
CA ALA A 104 -0.43 -13.33 -1.96
C ALA A 104 -1.37 -13.46 -3.18
N GLU A 105 -2.62 -13.06 -3.02
CA GLU A 105 -3.52 -12.91 -4.17
C GLU A 105 -3.05 -11.77 -5.09
N ARG A 106 -3.75 -11.59 -6.21
CA ARG A 106 -3.45 -10.46 -7.09
C ARG A 106 -3.75 -9.17 -6.33
N PHE A 107 -2.78 -8.26 -6.32
CA PHE A 107 -2.93 -6.97 -5.65
C PHE A 107 -4.20 -6.23 -6.10
N GLY A 108 -4.97 -5.79 -5.11
CA GLY A 108 -6.21 -5.05 -5.30
C GLY A 108 -7.42 -5.91 -5.67
N GLN A 109 -7.31 -7.23 -5.76
CA GLN A 109 -8.45 -8.11 -6.06
C GLN A 109 -9.57 -7.96 -5.01
N SER A 110 -9.22 -8.04 -3.73
CA SER A 110 -10.13 -7.84 -2.59
C SER A 110 -10.92 -6.53 -2.70
N PHE A 111 -10.27 -5.42 -3.06
CA PHE A 111 -10.91 -4.11 -3.20
C PHE A 111 -11.86 -4.02 -4.40
N LYS A 112 -11.59 -4.76 -5.48
CA LYS A 112 -12.47 -4.80 -6.65
C LYS A 112 -13.71 -5.63 -6.37
N GLU A 113 -13.58 -6.69 -5.58
CA GLU A 113 -14.68 -7.56 -5.18
C GLU A 113 -15.54 -6.94 -4.06
N ASP A 114 -15.02 -5.95 -3.33
CA ASP A 114 -15.78 -5.20 -2.35
C ASP A 114 -16.89 -4.36 -3.02
N ARG A 115 -18.15 -4.69 -2.69
CA ARG A 115 -19.33 -4.05 -3.27
C ARG A 115 -19.40 -2.55 -2.96
N PHE A 116 -18.95 -2.12 -1.78
CA PHE A 116 -18.99 -0.72 -1.39
C PHE A 116 -17.94 0.07 -2.16
N LEU A 117 -16.69 -0.39 -2.16
CA LEU A 117 -15.58 0.26 -2.86
C LEU A 117 -15.82 0.34 -4.37
N SER A 118 -16.29 -0.74 -4.99
CA SER A 118 -16.62 -0.76 -6.43
C SER A 118 -17.71 0.24 -6.81
N THR A 119 -18.71 0.45 -5.95
CA THR A 119 -19.80 1.40 -6.21
C THR A 119 -19.33 2.85 -6.22
N ILE A 120 -18.38 3.21 -5.35
CA ILE A 120 -17.93 4.61 -5.21
C ILE A 120 -16.71 4.94 -6.09
N ARG A 121 -15.92 3.92 -6.49
CA ARG A 121 -14.66 4.08 -7.24
C ARG A 121 -14.78 5.00 -8.46
N GLN A 122 -15.77 4.77 -9.32
CA GLN A 122 -15.90 5.51 -10.58
C GLN A 122 -16.08 7.03 -10.35
N ARG A 123 -16.76 7.41 -9.28
CA ARG A 123 -17.04 8.82 -8.97
C ARG A 123 -15.84 9.56 -8.38
N PHE A 124 -14.97 8.87 -7.64
CA PHE A 124 -13.74 9.45 -7.11
C PHE A 124 -12.72 9.83 -8.19
N GLY A 125 -12.83 9.26 -9.40
CA GLY A 125 -12.02 9.67 -10.56
C GLY A 125 -12.50 10.96 -11.23
N LEU A 126 -13.70 11.46 -10.90
CA LEU A 126 -14.26 12.67 -11.50
C LEU A 126 -13.91 13.91 -10.66
N PRO A 127 -13.53 15.04 -11.28
CA PRO A 127 -13.40 16.31 -10.56
C PRO A 127 -14.69 16.68 -9.85
N GLY A 128 -14.65 16.79 -8.52
CA GLY A 128 -15.82 17.07 -7.69
C GLY A 128 -16.81 15.91 -7.53
N GLY A 129 -16.54 14.73 -8.09
CA GLY A 129 -17.47 13.59 -8.03
C GLY A 129 -17.53 12.86 -6.69
N SER A 130 -16.63 13.17 -5.75
CA SER A 130 -16.64 12.62 -4.39
C SER A 130 -17.58 13.37 -3.42
N CYS A 131 -18.42 14.27 -3.94
CA CYS A 131 -19.41 14.99 -3.14
C CYS A 131 -20.49 14.04 -2.60
N CYS A 132 -20.94 14.31 -1.37
CA CYS A 132 -21.94 13.49 -0.66
C CYS A 132 -23.27 13.33 -1.41
N PHE A 133 -23.67 14.33 -2.21
CA PHE A 133 -24.91 14.27 -2.99
C PHE A 133 -24.80 13.35 -4.22
N ASP A 134 -23.59 13.17 -4.77
CA ASP A 134 -23.32 12.23 -5.87
C ASP A 134 -23.07 10.80 -5.37
N LEU A 135 -22.69 10.67 -4.09
CA LEU A 135 -22.36 9.41 -3.44
C LEU A 135 -23.20 9.19 -2.17
N PRO A 136 -24.51 8.92 -2.29
CA PRO A 136 -25.39 8.70 -1.14
C PRO A 136 -24.94 7.51 -0.28
N THR A 137 -24.37 6.46 -0.89
CA THR A 137 -23.83 5.31 -0.16
C THR A 137 -22.60 5.66 0.68
N LEU A 138 -21.70 6.50 0.15
CA LEU A 138 -20.57 7.02 0.92
C LEU A 138 -21.08 7.92 2.04
N HIS A 139 -22.00 8.82 1.73
CA HIS A 139 -22.58 9.72 2.72
C HIS A 139 -23.23 8.94 3.87
N TYR A 140 -24.00 7.90 3.58
CA TYR A 140 -24.54 6.99 4.59
C TYR A 140 -23.43 6.34 5.42
N TRP A 141 -22.41 5.76 4.77
CA TRP A 141 -21.30 5.11 5.45
C TRP A 141 -20.56 6.08 6.40
N LEU A 142 -20.37 7.34 6.00
CA LEU A 142 -19.73 8.37 6.83
C LEU A 142 -20.52 8.70 8.11
N HIS A 143 -21.82 8.43 8.14
CA HIS A 143 -22.68 8.64 9.30
C HIS A 143 -22.79 7.39 10.20
N LEU A 144 -22.13 6.29 9.85
CA LEU A 144 -22.02 5.14 10.73
C LEU A 144 -21.12 5.45 11.94
N PRO A 145 -21.30 4.74 13.08
CA PRO A 145 -20.44 4.88 14.24
C PRO A 145 -18.96 4.76 13.86
N LEU A 146 -18.10 5.55 14.51
CA LEU A 146 -16.67 5.59 14.20
C LEU A 146 -16.03 4.20 14.24
N ASP A 147 -16.35 3.40 15.26
CA ASP A 147 -15.83 2.03 15.41
C ASP A 147 -16.16 1.13 14.21
N LYS A 148 -17.35 1.30 13.59
CA LYS A 148 -17.73 0.56 12.39
C LYS A 148 -16.87 0.97 11.20
N ARG A 149 -16.68 2.28 11.02
CA ARG A 149 -15.85 2.81 9.92
C ARG A 149 -14.38 2.39 10.07
N MET A 150 -13.84 2.45 11.28
CA MET A 150 -12.47 1.99 11.58
C MET A 150 -12.32 0.49 11.36
N HIS A 151 -13.31 -0.31 11.74
CA HIS A 151 -13.31 -1.76 11.48
C HIS A 151 -13.32 -2.09 9.98
N ASP A 152 -14.15 -1.41 9.20
CA ASP A 152 -14.17 -1.56 7.73
C ASP A 152 -12.81 -1.17 7.12
N ALA A 153 -12.23 -0.06 7.58
CA ALA A 153 -10.90 0.39 7.14
C ALA A 153 -9.79 -0.60 7.49
N GLU A 154 -9.82 -1.19 8.69
CA GLU A 154 -8.88 -2.21 9.10
C GLU A 154 -8.99 -3.46 8.23
N LYS A 155 -10.21 -3.90 7.90
CA LYS A 155 -10.45 -5.02 6.98
C LYS A 155 -9.89 -4.76 5.59
N TRP A 156 -10.05 -3.53 5.07
CA TRP A 156 -9.46 -3.17 3.79
C TRP A 156 -7.93 -3.12 3.87
N LEU A 157 -7.37 -2.52 4.93
CA LEU A 157 -5.92 -2.46 5.16
C LEU A 157 -5.28 -3.84 5.33
N SER A 158 -5.93 -4.77 6.03
CA SER A 158 -5.39 -6.11 6.24
C SER A 158 -5.23 -6.87 4.92
N SER A 159 -6.11 -6.61 3.94
CA SER A 159 -6.01 -7.21 2.61
C SER A 159 -4.77 -6.80 1.81
N LEU A 160 -4.08 -5.72 2.21
CA LEU A 160 -2.80 -5.28 1.63
C LEU A 160 -1.56 -5.84 2.34
N LYS A 161 -1.74 -6.48 3.50
CA LYS A 161 -0.65 -7.08 4.29
C LYS A 161 -0.40 -8.54 3.92
N HIS A 162 -1.24 -9.13 3.07
CA HIS A 162 -1.16 -10.51 2.63
C HIS A 162 -0.35 -10.68 1.35
#